data_AF-A0A8J3IXR3-F1
#
_entry.id   AF-A0A8J3IXR3-F1
#
_cell.length_a   1.000
_cell.length_b   1.000
_cell.length_c   1.000
_cell.angle_alpha   90.00
_cell.angle_beta   90.00
_cell.angle_gamma   90.00
#
_symmetry.space_group_name_H-M   'P 1'
#
loop_
_entity.id
_entity.type
_entity.pdbx_description
1 polymer ?
#
loop_
_entity_poly.entity_id
_entity_poly.type
_entity_poly.pdbx_seq_one_letter_code
_entity_poly.pdbx_strand_id
1 'polypeptide(L)' 'MQVLHQRCAGLDVHKKTVVVCILITLLDGTIQQKSRTFSTMTTDLLALADWLKAWRMRQN' A
#
# COMPACT_ATOMS: atom_id res chain seq x y z
N MET A 1 -19.27 11.83 1.57
CA MET A 1 -18.15 10.89 1.84
C MET A 1 -17.03 11.70 2.47
N GLN A 2 -16.54 11.32 3.65
CA GLN A 2 -15.47 12.03 4.37
C GLN A 2 -14.19 11.18 4.34
N VAL A 3 -13.05 11.76 3.98
CA VAL A 3 -11.75 11.07 4.05
C VAL A 3 -11.32 10.98 5.50
N LEU A 4 -11.26 9.76 6.04
CA LEU A 4 -10.80 9.50 7.41
C LEU A 4 -9.28 9.45 7.51
N HIS A 5 -8.61 8.96 6.47
CA HIS A 5 -7.15 8.87 6.39
C HIS A 5 -6.66 9.34 5.01
N GLN A 6 -5.72 10.29 5.00
CA GLN A 6 -5.14 10.83 3.76
C GLN A 6 -4.23 9.82 3.03
N ARG A 7 -3.73 8.81 3.74
CA ARG A 7 -2.87 7.76 3.20
C ARG A 7 -3.34 6.42 3.71
N CYS A 8 -3.61 5.48 2.81
CA CYS A 8 -3.95 4.12 3.16
C CYS A 8 -3.39 3.13 2.14
N ALA A 9 -3.24 1.88 2.56
CA ALA A 9 -2.87 0.77 1.71
C ALA A 9 -3.86 -0.38 1.92
N GLY A 10 -4.44 -0.88 0.83
CA GLY A 10 -5.20 -2.12 0.81
C GLY A 10 -4.30 -3.26 0.34
N LEU A 11 -4.34 -4.39 1.06
CA LEU A 11 -3.59 -5.59 0.72
C LEU A 11 -4.57 -6.72 0.44
N ASP A 12 -4.49 -7.30 -0.75
CA ASP A 12 -5.20 -8.51 -1.15
C ASP A 12 -4.21 -9.68 -1.16
N VAL A 13 -4.39 -10.61 -0.22
CA VAL A 13 -3.47 -11.73 0.03
C VAL A 13 -4.04 -13.02 -0.56
N HIS A 14 -3.35 -13.57 -1.55
CA HIS A 14 -3.61 -14.88 -2.14
C HIS A 14 -2.50 -15.87 -1.75
N LYS A 15 -2.70 -17.16 -2.04
CA LYS A 15 -1.74 -18.23 -1.66
C LYS A 15 -0.29 -17.96 -2.09
N LYS A 16 -0.08 -17.38 -3.28
CA LYS A 16 1.26 -17.16 -3.87
C LYS A 16 1.65 -15.70 -3.97
N THR A 17 0.71 -14.78 -3.80
CA THR A 17 0.90 -13.36 -4.14
C THR A 17 0.18 -12.45 -3.16
N VAL A 18 0.73 -11.26 -2.97
CA VAL A 18 0.10 -10.15 -2.27
C VAL A 18 -0.01 -8.98 -3.25
N VAL A 19 -1.24 -8.55 -3.57
CA VAL A 19 -1.49 -7.36 -4.39
C VAL A 19 -1.73 -6.20 -3.46
N VAL A 20 -0.98 -5.11 -3.62
CA VAL A 20 -1.04 -3.95 -2.74
C VAL A 20 -1.41 -2.72 -3.54
N CYS A 21 -2.40 -1.97 -3.04
CA CYS A 21 -2.87 -0.72 -3.62
C CYS A 21 -2.75 0.39 -2.57
N ILE A 22 -1.94 1.40 -2.86
CA ILE A 22 -1.76 2.60 -2.05
C ILE A 22 -2.63 3.70 -2.61
N LEU A 23 -3.39 4.37 -1.74
CA LEU A 23 -4.16 5.57 -2.03
C LEU A 23 -3.62 6.74 -1.19
N ILE A 24 -3.36 7.85 -1.86
CA ILE A 24 -2.91 9.10 -1.24
C ILE A 24 -3.81 10.24 -1.71
N THR A 25 -4.57 10.83 -0.80
CA THR A 25 -5.31 12.06 -1.06
C THR A 25 -4.37 13.26 -0.87
N LEU A 26 -4.21 14.06 -1.91
CA LEU A 26 -3.42 15.29 -1.89
C LEU A 26 -4.23 16.46 -1.32
N LEU A 27 -3.55 17.58 -1.06
CA LEU A 27 -4.15 18.78 -0.46
C LEU A 27 -5.24 19.41 -1.34
N ASP A 28 -5.15 19.25 -2.66
CA ASP A 28 -6.14 19.70 -3.63
C ASP A 28 -7.33 18.74 -3.80
N GLY A 29 -7.36 17.66 -3.02
CA GLY A 29 -8.40 16.63 -3.07
C GLY A 29 -8.18 15.57 -4.16
N THR A 30 -7.14 15.68 -4.98
CA THR A 30 -6.81 14.64 -5.97
C THR A 30 -6.29 13.38 -5.30
N ILE A 31 -6.50 12.22 -5.94
CA ILE A 31 -6.06 10.92 -5.42
C ILE A 31 -4.94 10.39 -6.30
N GLN A 32 -3.80 10.06 -5.69
CA GLN A 32 -2.76 9.27 -6.30
C GLN A 32 -2.92 7.80 -5.91
N GLN A 33 -2.85 6.92 -6.90
CA GLN A 33 -2.89 5.48 -6.72
C GLN A 33 -1.57 4.84 -7.14
N LYS A 34 -1.08 3.87 -6.36
CA LYS A 34 0.06 3.03 -6.70
C LYS A 34 -0.26 1.59 -6.40
N SER A 35 -0.10 0.72 -7.40
CA SER A 35 -0.35 -0.71 -7.24
C SER A 35 0.89 -1.52 -7.55
N ARG A 36 1.16 -2.55 -6.75
CA ARG A 36 2.26 -3.49 -6.97
C ARG A 36 1.92 -4.86 -6.41
N THR A 37 2.35 -5.89 -7.12
CA THR A 37 2.21 -7.29 -6.69
C THR A 37 3.55 -7.82 -6.20
N PHE A 38 3.51 -8.56 -5.10
CA PHE A 38 4.64 -9.26 -4.47
C PHE A 38 4.30 -10.75 -4.35
N SER A 39 5.30 -11.63 -4.21
CA SER A 39 5.00 -13.01 -3.80
C SER A 39 4.82 -13.13 -2.28
N THR A 40 4.42 -14.32 -1.82
CA THR A 40 4.36 -14.67 -0.39
C THR A 40 5.67 -15.24 0.15
N MET A 41 6.76 -15.20 -0.61
CA MET A 41 8.09 -15.57 -0.12
C MET A 41 8.66 -14.46 0.77
N THR A 42 9.41 -14.83 1.81
CA THR A 42 9.92 -13.89 2.82
C THR A 42 10.65 -12.68 2.22
N THR A 43 11.49 -12.89 1.20
CA THR A 43 12.22 -11.80 0.52
C THR A 43 11.27 -10.75 -0.08
N ASP A 44 10.17 -11.20 -0.69
CA ASP A 44 9.19 -10.30 -1.30
C ASP A 44 8.30 -9.63 -0.25
N LEU A 45 8.02 -10.30 0.87
CA LEU A 45 7.32 -9.67 2.00
C LEU A 45 8.17 -8.58 2.67
N LEU A 46 9.48 -8.77 2.75
CA LEU A 46 10.41 -7.71 3.21
C LEU A 46 10.44 -6.56 2.21
N ALA A 47 10.52 -6.85 0.91
CA ALA A 47 10.46 -5.83 -0.13
C ALA A 47 9.11 -5.06 -0.12
N LEU A 48 8.01 -5.75 0.18
CA LEU A 48 6.71 -5.12 0.40
C LEU A 48 6.75 -4.17 1.61
N ALA A 49 7.29 -4.61 2.74
CA ALA A 49 7.41 -3.78 3.93
C ALA A 49 8.24 -2.52 3.66
N ASP A 50 9.36 -2.65 2.95
CA ASP A 50 10.21 -1.50 2.59
C ASP A 50 9.53 -0.59 1.57
N TRP A 51 8.77 -1.15 0.62
CA TRP A 51 7.97 -0.37 -0.31
C TRP A 51 6.89 0.45 0.41
N LEU A 52 6.18 -0.13 1.37
CA LEU A 52 5.20 0.58 2.20
C LEU A 52 5.85 1.72 3.00
N LYS A 53 7.03 1.49 3.59
CA LYS A 53 7.80 2.53 4.29
C LYS A 53 8.22 3.66 3.37
N ALA A 54 8.67 3.36 2.14
CA ALA A 54 9.05 4.37 1.15
C ALA A 54 7.89 5.30 0.79
N TRP A 55 6.66 4.80 0.83
CA TRP A 55 5.43 5.59 0.66
C TRP A 55 4.89 6.22 1.96
N ARG A 56 5.67 6.18 3.03
CA ARG A 56 5.33 6.72 4.36
C ARG A 56 4.04 6.12 4.93
N MET A 57 3.79 4.84 4.65
CA MET A 57 2.71 4.10 5.30
C MET A 57 3.12 3.78 6.73
N ARG A 58 2.33 4.22 7.70
CA ARG A 58 2.54 3.93 9.12
C ARG A 58 1.97 2.54 9.41
N GLN A 59 2.83 1.61 9.82
CA GLN A 59 2.39 0.33 10.38
C GLN A 59 2.10 0.58 11.87
N ASN A 60 0.85 0.34 12.28
CA ASN A 60 0.34 0.67 13.61
C ASN A 60 0.77 -0.34 14.67
#